data_AF-A0A519RI22-F1
#
_entry.id   AF-A0A519RI22-F1
#
_cell.length_a   1.000
_cell.length_b   1.000
_cell.length_c   1.000
_cell.angle_alpha   90.00
_cell.angle_beta   90.00
_cell.angle_gamma   90.00
#
_symmetry.space_group_name_H-M   'P 1'
#
loop_
_entity.id
_entity.type
_entity.pdbx_description
1 polymer ?
#
loop_
_entity_poly.entity_id
_entity_poly.type
_entity_poly.pdbx_seq_one_letter_code
_entity_poly.pdbx_strand_id
1 'polypeptide(L)'
;NNLFTALGTVAAILLIAFFSLRYYTKHGEGMNVPDLKGKSIEEAVTILEDLGLRYELDSVYIMDRTPGIVIEQNPDPETFVKDNIKVSF
;
A
#
# COMPACT_ATOMS: atom_id res chain seq x y z
N ASN A 1 31.48 23.16 -25.42
CA ASN A 1 30.43 22.17 -25.76
C ASN A 1 30.20 21.12 -24.66
N ASN A 2 31.25 20.59 -24.01
CA ASN A 2 31.12 19.49 -23.04
C ASN A 2 30.48 19.85 -21.69
N LEU A 3 30.57 21.13 -21.28
CA LEU A 3 29.97 21.59 -20.03
C LEU A 3 28.44 21.62 -20.10
N PHE A 4 27.88 22.10 -21.22
CA PHE A 4 26.43 22.13 -21.44
C PHE A 4 25.83 20.73 -21.56
N THR A 5 26.54 19.79 -22.19
CA THR A 5 26.10 18.40 -22.26
C THR A 5 26.12 17.74 -20.88
N ALA A 6 27.15 17.96 -20.07
CA ALA A 6 27.22 17.41 -18.71
C ALA A 6 26.08 17.94 -17.82
N LEU A 7 25.79 19.25 -17.90
CA LEU A 7 24.65 19.87 -17.21
C LEU A 7 23.31 19.28 -17.65
N GLY A 8 23.12 19.09 -18.96
CA GLY A 8 21.92 18.46 -19.51
C GLY A 8 21.72 17.02 -19.01
N THR A 9 22.78 16.21 -18.99
CA THR A 9 22.72 14.82 -18.52
C THR A 9 22.38 14.74 -17.03
N VAL A 10 23.01 15.58 -16.20
CA VAL A 10 22.71 15.63 -14.75
C VAL A 10 21.28 16.07 -14.50
N ALA A 11 20.80 17.10 -15.20
CA ALA A 11 19.40 17.53 -15.11
C ALA A 11 18.43 16.43 -15.53
N ALA A 12 18.72 15.71 -16.62
CA ALA A 12 17.90 14.58 -17.06
C ALA A 12 17.84 13.45 -16.02
N ILE A 13 18.98 13.08 -15.42
CA ILE A 13 19.02 12.06 -14.37
C ILE A 13 18.23 12.49 -13.14
N LEU A 14 18.37 13.76 -12.71
CA LEU A 14 17.61 14.29 -11.58
C LEU A 14 16.11 14.32 -11.85
N LEU A 15 15.69 14.68 -13.07
CA LEU A 15 14.28 14.65 -13.46
C LEU A 15 13.75 13.21 -13.47
N ILE A 16 14.48 12.27 -14.07
CA ILE A 16 14.09 10.85 -14.09
C ILE A 16 13.96 10.31 -12.66
N ALA A 17 14.94 10.58 -11.79
CA ALA A 17 14.89 10.17 -10.40
C ALA A 17 13.70 10.80 -9.65
N PHE A 18 13.45 12.09 -9.86
CA PHE A 18 12.34 12.81 -9.23
C PHE A 18 10.97 12.27 -9.70
N PHE A 19 10.78 12.07 -11.00
CA PHE A 19 9.53 11.51 -11.55
C PHE A 19 9.35 10.04 -11.17
N SER A 20 10.43 9.25 -11.13
CA SER A 20 10.40 7.87 -10.65
C SER A 20 10.02 7.79 -9.18
N LEU A 21 10.58 8.66 -8.33
CA LEU A 21 10.19 8.74 -6.92
C LEU A 21 8.72 9.14 -6.77
N ARG A 22 8.26 10.14 -7.54
CA ARG A 22 6.87 10.58 -7.52
C ARG A 22 5.88 9.50 -7.97
N TYR A 23 6.29 8.63 -8.90
CA TYR A 23 5.49 7.47 -9.30
C TYR A 23 5.46 6.39 -8.20
N TYR A 24 6.59 6.17 -7.52
CA TYR A 24 6.69 5.21 -6.42
C TYR A 24 5.95 5.67 -5.16
N THR A 25 5.94 6.97 -4.86
CA THR A 25 5.09 7.54 -3.82
C THR A 25 3.70 7.78 -4.40
N LYS A 26 2.83 6.77 -4.36
CA LYS A 26 1.37 6.94 -4.54
C LYS A 26 0.88 7.98 -3.55
N HIS A 27 0.81 9.24 -3.97
CA HIS A 27 0.32 10.33 -3.12
C HIS A 27 -1.20 10.25 -3.03
N GLY A 28 -1.71 9.98 -1.83
CA GLY A 28 -2.30 11.07 -1.05
C GLY A 28 -3.77 11.38 -1.23
N GLU A 29 -4.51 10.61 -2.02
CA GLU A 29 -5.98 10.69 -2.00
C GLU A 29 -6.49 9.60 -1.06
N GLY A 30 -7.20 10.02 0.00
CA GLY A 30 -7.84 9.07 0.89
C GLY A 30 -8.72 8.10 0.10
N MET A 31 -8.86 6.88 0.60
CA MET A 31 -9.57 5.82 -0.12
C MET A 31 -10.49 5.05 0.80
N ASN A 32 -11.42 4.33 0.21
CA ASN A 32 -12.29 3.42 0.95
C ASN A 32 -11.53 2.14 1.28
N VAL A 33 -11.63 1.70 2.54
CA VAL A 33 -11.02 0.44 2.98
C VAL A 33 -11.68 -0.74 2.25
N PRO A 34 -10.90 -1.66 1.66
CA PRO A 34 -11.45 -2.84 0.99
C PRO A 34 -12.06 -3.81 2.01
N ASP A 35 -13.01 -4.63 1.55
CA ASP A 35 -13.52 -5.75 2.34
C ASP A 35 -12.55 -6.93 2.26
N LEU A 36 -11.93 -7.25 3.39
CA LEU A 36 -10.98 -8.34 3.56
C LEU A 36 -11.62 -9.55 4.24
N LYS A 37 -12.81 -9.42 4.85
CA LYS A 37 -13.43 -10.52 5.61
C LYS A 37 -13.73 -11.70 4.68
N GLY A 38 -13.35 -12.90 5.12
CA GLY A 38 -13.50 -14.13 4.35
C GLY A 38 -12.44 -14.38 3.28
N LYS A 39 -11.52 -13.45 3.04
CA LYS A 39 -10.34 -13.67 2.19
C LYS A 39 -9.25 -14.44 2.94
N SER A 40 -8.33 -15.05 2.19
CA SER A 40 -7.11 -15.59 2.81
C SER A 40 -6.20 -14.44 3.26
N ILE A 41 -5.35 -14.70 4.26
CA ILE A 41 -4.34 -13.72 4.71
C ILE A 41 -3.47 -13.26 3.54
N GLU A 42 -3.06 -14.18 2.66
CA GLU A 42 -2.23 -13.89 1.48
C GLU A 42 -2.95 -12.97 0.48
N GLU A 43 -4.24 -13.21 0.23
CA GLU A 43 -5.05 -12.36 -0.64
C GLU A 43 -5.26 -10.98 -0.01
N ALA A 44 -5.53 -10.92 1.29
CA ALA A 44 -5.71 -9.67 2.02
C ALA A 44 -4.44 -8.80 2.00
N VAL A 45 -3.27 -9.41 2.24
CA VAL A 45 -1.96 -8.73 2.13
C VAL A 45 -1.75 -8.19 0.73
N THR A 46 -1.98 -9.01 -0.31
CA THR A 46 -1.81 -8.61 -1.71
C THR A 46 -2.67 -7.40 -2.05
N ILE A 47 -3.94 -7.41 -1.65
CA ILE A 47 -4.88 -6.30 -1.89
C ILE A 47 -4.39 -5.01 -1.23
N LEU A 48 -3.93 -5.07 0.02
CA LEU A 48 -3.47 -3.89 0.74
C LEU A 48 -2.16 -3.34 0.17
N GLU A 49 -1.22 -4.21 -0.22
CA GLU A 49 0.02 -3.80 -0.89
C GLU A 49 -0.24 -3.14 -2.25
N ASP A 50 -1.15 -3.70 -3.05
CA ASP A 50 -1.58 -3.12 -4.33
C ASP A 50 -2.22 -1.74 -4.17
N LEU A 51 -2.89 -1.50 -3.04
CA LEU A 51 -3.48 -0.22 -2.68
C LEU A 51 -2.49 0.73 -1.96
N GLY A 52 -1.28 0.25 -1.61
CA GLY A 52 -0.31 1.02 -0.84
C GLY A 52 -0.72 1.24 0.62
N LEU A 53 -1.69 0.47 1.12
CA LEU A 53 -2.16 0.51 2.50
C LEU A 53 -1.22 -0.28 3.41
N ARG A 54 -0.97 0.27 4.60
CA ARG A 54 -0.20 -0.44 5.62
C ARG A 54 -1.10 -1.43 6.32
N TYR A 55 -0.54 -2.55 6.76
CA TYR A 55 -1.30 -3.56 7.47
C TYR A 55 -0.64 -4.05 8.75
N GLU A 56 -1.47 -4.66 9.60
CA GLU A 56 -1.09 -5.38 10.80
C GLU A 56 -1.87 -6.68 10.86
N LEU A 57 -1.16 -7.80 11.06
CA LEU A 57 -1.79 -9.11 11.21
C LEU A 57 -2.04 -9.35 12.70
N ASP A 58 -3.29 -9.23 13.11
CA ASP A 58 -3.74 -9.52 14.46
C ASP A 58 -4.25 -10.98 14.52
N SER A 59 -3.31 -11.92 14.49
CA SER A 59 -3.65 -13.34 14.49
C SER A 59 -4.22 -13.78 15.83
N VAL A 60 -5.52 -14.07 15.87
CA VAL A 60 -6.16 -14.78 16.98
C VAL A 60 -6.27 -16.26 16.62
N TYR A 61 -5.69 -17.13 17.43
CA TYR A 61 -5.84 -18.58 17.25
C TYR A 61 -7.24 -19.02 17.68
N ILE A 62 -8.04 -19.50 16.73
CA ILE A 62 -9.39 -20.05 16.96
C ILE A 62 -9.36 -21.54 16.62
N MET A 63 -9.56 -22.41 17.61
CA MET A 63 -9.43 -23.88 17.47
C MET A 63 -10.36 -24.49 16.41
N ASP A 64 -11.49 -23.83 16.09
CA ASP A 64 -12.57 -24.39 15.26
C ASP A 64 -12.69 -23.73 13.86
N ARG A 65 -11.69 -22.97 13.40
CA ARG A 65 -11.70 -22.32 12.08
C ARG A 65 -10.51 -22.77 11.24
N THR A 66 -10.72 -22.88 9.93
CA THR A 66 -9.62 -23.06 8.98
C THR A 66 -8.61 -21.92 9.17
N PRO A 67 -7.36 -22.22 9.57
CA PRO A 67 -6.35 -21.19 9.74
C PRO A 67 -6.11 -20.45 8.41
N GLY A 68 -5.82 -19.16 8.49
CA GLY A 68 -5.42 -18.39 7.31
C GLY A 68 -6.54 -17.62 6.60
N ILE A 69 -7.71 -17.45 7.24
CA ILE A 69 -8.76 -16.55 6.76
C ILE A 69 -8.91 -15.32 7.65
N VAL A 70 -9.27 -14.19 7.05
CA VAL A 70 -9.60 -12.95 7.75
C VAL A 70 -10.99 -13.06 8.35
N ILE A 71 -11.11 -12.87 9.67
CA ILE A 71 -12.38 -12.97 10.40
C ILE A 71 -12.87 -11.58 10.83
N GLU A 72 -11.94 -10.71 11.21
CA GLU A 72 -12.22 -9.34 11.60
C GLU A 72 -11.28 -8.42 10.83
N GLN A 73 -11.69 -7.16 10.69
CA GLN A 73 -10.82 -6.11 10.17
C GLN A 73 -11.14 -4.81 10.86
N ASN A 74 -10.17 -3.91 10.92
CA ASN A 74 -10.33 -2.56 11.39
C ASN A 74 -9.43 -1.62 10.57
N PRO A 75 -9.95 -0.56 9.94
CA PRO A 75 -11.35 -0.09 9.94
C PRO A 75 -12.33 -1.00 9.17
N ASP A 76 -13.63 -0.78 9.40
CA ASP A 76 -14.68 -1.48 8.67
C ASP A 76 -14.59 -1.20 7.15
N PRO A 77 -15.05 -2.14 6.30
CA PRO A 77 -15.10 -1.94 4.86
C PRO A 77 -15.82 -0.65 4.48
N GLU A 78 -15.43 -0.06 3.35
CA GLU A 78 -15.98 1.20 2.82
C GLU A 78 -15.74 2.45 3.69
N THR A 79 -15.07 2.31 4.85
CA THR A 79 -14.65 3.46 5.64
C THR A 79 -13.65 4.28 4.84
N PHE A 80 -13.92 5.57 4.66
CA PHE A 80 -12.99 6.48 4.01
C PHE A 80 -11.84 6.81 4.97
N VAL A 81 -10.63 6.36 4.61
CA VAL A 81 -9.42 6.58 5.40
C VAL A 81 -8.48 7.54 4.70
N LYS A 82 -7.77 8.35 5.51
CA LYS A 82 -6.66 9.15 4.99
C LYS A 82 -5.51 8.23 4.59
N ASP A 83 -4.64 8.77 3.76
CA ASP A 83 -3.40 8.10 3.39
C ASP A 83 -2.57 7.76 4.65
N ASN A 84 -1.82 6.66 4.60
CA ASN A 84 -1.00 6.12 5.72
C ASN A 84 -1.79 5.58 6.94
N ILE A 85 -3.06 5.21 6.77
CA ILE A 85 -3.77 4.41 7.78
C ILE A 85 -3.30 2.95 7.73
N LYS A 86 -3.29 2.33 8.92
CA LYS A 86 -2.99 0.91 9.10
C LYS A 86 -4.30 0.14 9.18
N VAL A 87 -4.44 -0.90 8.36
CA VAL A 87 -5.56 -1.83 8.40
C VAL A 87 -5.13 -3.08 9.18
N SER A 88 -5.80 -3.34 10.30
CA SER A 88 -5.58 -4.55 11.11
C SER A 88 -6.58 -5.63 10.71
N PHE A 89 -6.14 -6.88 10.62
CA PHE A 89 -7.00 -8.04 10.30
C PHE A 89 -6.40 -9.38 10.72
#